data_AF-A0AA35RA96-F1
#
_entry.id   AF-A0AA35RA96-F1
#
_cell.length_a   1.000
_cell.length_b   1.000
_cell.length_c   1.000
_cell.angle_alpha   90.00
_cell.angle_beta   90.00
_cell.angle_gamma   90.00
#
_symmetry.space_group_name_H-M   'P 1'
#
loop_
_entity.id
_entity.type
_entity.pdbx_description
1 polymer ?
#
loop_
_entity_poly.entity_id
_entity_poly.type
_entity_poly.pdbx_seq_one_letter_code
_entity_poly.pdbx_strand_id
1 'polypeptide(L)'
;MEFYSVVADLPGVYDVPHLLLPSTSVLITGLLGHSPIFISTACSHLVRVKENLSALSKNQRSLKLTQTFNSVVLDFCNALWRNMIFKKTSKNSEYPTLAFDLPREELQMCAITQPHKRLNLVHHPALVGLTLQFLTEHVRWDSLTQTPMGQKKVSIVTQDANKLDQLSPSAIWQETRFKQVYLQFLTQNHQSGICDFIRTFVHTN
;
A
#
# COMPACT_ATOMS: atom_id res chain seq x y z
N MET A 1 8.23 -15.83 -2.16
CA MET A 1 7.33 -15.18 -3.14
C MET A 1 7.71 -15.52 -4.58
N GLU A 2 9.00 -15.67 -4.90
CA GLU A 2 9.48 -16.00 -6.27
C GLU A 2 8.76 -17.18 -6.94
N PHE A 3 8.59 -18.31 -6.24
CA PHE A 3 7.81 -19.45 -6.75
C PHE A 3 6.41 -19.03 -7.23
N TYR A 4 5.68 -18.25 -6.43
CA TYR A 4 4.35 -17.79 -6.78
C TYR A 4 4.35 -16.82 -7.96
N SER A 5 5.39 -16.00 -8.11
CA SER A 5 5.56 -15.14 -9.27
C SER A 5 5.71 -15.94 -10.56
N VAL A 6 6.51 -17.00 -10.55
CA VAL A 6 6.67 -17.90 -11.71
C VAL A 6 5.35 -18.60 -12.04
N VAL A 7 4.65 -19.11 -11.01
CA VAL A 7 3.35 -19.78 -11.20
C VAL A 7 2.28 -18.81 -11.71
N ALA A 8 2.35 -17.52 -11.35
CA ALA A 8 1.41 -16.51 -11.84
C ALA A 8 1.51 -16.26 -13.34
N ASP A 9 2.68 -16.50 -13.94
CA ASP A 9 2.96 -16.26 -15.35
C ASP A 9 2.55 -17.47 -16.24
N LEU A 10 2.16 -18.60 -15.64
CA LEU A 10 1.75 -19.82 -16.36
C LEU A 10 0.63 -19.60 -17.39
N PRO A 11 -0.46 -18.87 -17.08
CA PRO A 11 -1.54 -18.69 -18.05
C PRO A 11 -1.13 -17.83 -19.24
N GLY A 12 -0.41 -16.73 -19.01
CA GLY A 12 -0.04 -15.79 -20.07
C GLY A 12 1.17 -16.22 -20.89
N VAL A 13 2.16 -16.88 -20.29
CA VAL A 13 3.43 -17.22 -20.97
C VAL A 13 3.42 -18.63 -21.54
N TYR A 14 2.78 -19.58 -20.85
CA TYR A 14 2.87 -21.01 -21.18
C TYR A 14 1.53 -21.63 -21.59
N ASP A 15 0.45 -20.83 -21.70
CA ASP A 15 -0.92 -21.28 -22.00
C ASP A 15 -1.40 -22.41 -21.06
N VAL A 16 -0.91 -22.40 -19.82
CA VAL A 16 -1.33 -23.35 -18.79
C VAL A 16 -2.36 -22.64 -17.90
N PRO A 17 -3.64 -23.06 -17.89
CA PRO A 17 -4.73 -22.37 -17.17
C PRO A 17 -4.70 -22.68 -15.67
N HIS A 18 -3.54 -22.48 -15.05
CA HIS A 18 -3.27 -22.68 -13.64
C HIS A 18 -2.76 -21.39 -13.03
N LEU A 19 -3.48 -20.89 -12.02
CA LEU A 19 -3.11 -19.70 -11.28
C LEU A 19 -3.14 -20.01 -9.80
N LEU A 20 -2.12 -19.55 -9.08
CA LEU A 20 -1.98 -19.78 -7.66
C LEU A 20 -1.78 -18.45 -6.94
N LEU A 21 -2.69 -18.17 -6.01
CA LEU A 21 -2.51 -17.12 -5.02
C LEU A 21 -1.86 -17.75 -3.77
N PRO A 22 -0.82 -17.14 -3.17
CA PRO A 22 -0.35 -17.53 -1.85
C PRO A 22 -1.51 -17.54 -0.85
N SER A 23 -1.39 -18.33 0.20
CA SER A 23 -2.42 -18.33 1.24
C SER A 23 -2.58 -16.94 1.83
N THR A 24 -3.81 -16.57 2.16
CA THR A 24 -4.13 -15.29 2.78
C THR A 24 -3.24 -15.04 4.00
N SER A 25 -3.02 -16.05 4.84
CA SER A 25 -2.16 -15.94 6.02
C SER A 25 -0.74 -15.50 5.66
N VAL A 26 -0.13 -16.04 4.60
CA VAL A 26 1.22 -15.63 4.15
C VAL A 26 1.23 -14.17 3.72
N LEU A 27 0.23 -13.74 2.94
CA LEU A 27 0.14 -12.37 2.44
C LEU A 27 -0.12 -11.36 3.54
N ILE A 28 -1.03 -11.67 4.47
CA ILE A 28 -1.36 -10.81 5.60
C ILE A 28 -0.21 -10.74 6.61
N THR A 29 0.41 -11.88 6.97
CA THR A 29 1.55 -11.88 7.89
C THR A 29 2.71 -11.08 7.32
N GLY A 30 2.99 -11.22 6.03
CA GLY A 30 4.05 -10.45 5.40
C GLY A 30 3.69 -8.97 5.20
N LEU A 31 2.41 -8.64 4.96
CA LEU A 31 1.92 -7.25 4.99
C LEU A 31 2.14 -6.63 6.37
N LEU A 32 1.90 -7.35 7.46
CA LEU A 32 2.15 -6.86 8.82
C LEU A 32 3.62 -6.92 9.25
N GLY A 33 4.49 -7.46 8.41
CA GLY A 33 5.91 -7.65 8.70
C GLY A 33 6.75 -6.37 8.53
N HIS A 34 8.07 -6.57 8.61
CA HIS A 34 9.07 -5.50 8.56
C HIS A 34 9.93 -5.52 7.28
N SER A 35 9.58 -6.34 6.28
CA SER A 35 10.35 -6.47 5.05
C SER A 35 9.74 -5.63 3.92
N PRO A 36 10.40 -4.53 3.48
CA PRO A 36 9.91 -3.73 2.35
C PRO A 36 9.90 -4.56 1.06
N ILE A 37 10.92 -5.41 0.89
CA ILE A 37 11.05 -6.32 -0.25
C ILE A 37 9.83 -7.23 -0.33
N PHE A 38 9.39 -7.81 0.79
CA PHE A 38 8.20 -8.67 0.78
C PHE A 38 6.97 -7.90 0.28
N ILE A 39 6.73 -6.70 0.79
CA ILE A 39 5.57 -5.88 0.40
C ILE A 39 5.63 -5.58 -1.10
N SER A 40 6.78 -5.14 -1.60
CA SER A 40 6.99 -4.87 -3.02
C SER A 40 6.75 -6.13 -3.88
N THR A 41 7.35 -7.26 -3.53
CA THR A 41 7.17 -8.52 -4.28
C THR A 41 5.72 -9.03 -4.21
N ALA A 42 5.05 -8.90 -3.06
CA ALA A 42 3.64 -9.26 -2.93
C ALA A 42 2.74 -8.36 -3.78
N CYS A 43 2.97 -7.05 -3.77
CA CYS A 43 2.29 -6.10 -4.63
C CYS A 43 2.49 -6.43 -6.13
N SER A 44 3.73 -6.69 -6.57
CA SER A 44 4.01 -7.13 -7.94
C SER A 44 3.29 -8.44 -8.30
N HIS A 45 3.29 -9.41 -7.39
CA HIS A 45 2.60 -10.68 -7.62
C HIS A 45 1.09 -10.48 -7.78
N LEU A 46 0.45 -9.63 -6.95
CA LEU A 46 -0.98 -9.32 -7.07
C LEU A 46 -1.33 -8.65 -8.42
N VAL A 47 -0.44 -7.81 -8.96
CA VAL A 47 -0.60 -7.22 -10.30
C VAL A 47 -0.57 -8.33 -11.37
N ARG A 48 0.42 -9.23 -11.33
CA ARG A 48 0.50 -10.36 -12.29
C ARG A 48 -0.71 -11.29 -12.22
N VAL A 49 -1.20 -11.57 -11.01
CA VAL A 49 -2.41 -12.38 -10.81
C VAL A 49 -3.62 -11.71 -11.46
N LYS A 50 -3.76 -10.37 -11.36
CA LYS A 50 -4.82 -9.61 -12.06
C LYS A 50 -4.77 -9.81 -13.58
N GLU A 51 -3.59 -9.69 -14.15
CA GLU A 51 -3.37 -9.81 -15.60
C GLU A 51 -3.75 -11.19 -16.13
N ASN A 52 -3.46 -12.23 -15.35
CA ASN A 52 -3.68 -13.63 -15.73
C ASN A 52 -5.01 -14.22 -15.24
N LEU A 53 -5.76 -13.51 -14.41
CA LEU A 53 -7.07 -13.94 -13.88
C LEU A 53 -8.11 -14.13 -15.00
N SER A 54 -8.03 -13.33 -16.06
CA SER A 54 -8.93 -13.40 -17.22
C SER A 54 -8.71 -14.65 -18.09
N ALA A 55 -7.52 -15.25 -18.04
CA ALA A 55 -7.18 -16.45 -18.79
C ALA A 55 -7.77 -17.73 -18.20
N LEU A 56 -8.32 -17.68 -16.97
CA LEU A 56 -8.94 -18.83 -16.34
C LEU A 56 -10.35 -19.08 -16.87
N SER A 57 -10.70 -20.35 -17.09
CA SER A 57 -12.09 -20.73 -17.38
C SER A 57 -13.00 -20.35 -16.21
N LYS A 58 -14.20 -19.84 -16.52
CA LYS A 58 -15.20 -19.50 -15.51
C LYS A 58 -15.77 -20.77 -14.89
N ASN A 59 -15.33 -21.10 -13.69
CA ASN A 59 -15.77 -22.26 -12.93
C ASN A 59 -15.79 -21.92 -11.43
N GLN A 60 -16.29 -22.81 -10.58
CA GLN A 60 -16.42 -22.55 -9.15
C GLN A 60 -15.06 -22.26 -8.48
N ARG A 61 -13.97 -22.89 -8.95
CA ARG A 61 -12.63 -22.70 -8.40
C ARG A 61 -12.07 -21.32 -8.78
N SER A 62 -12.20 -20.89 -10.03
CA SER A 62 -11.76 -19.57 -10.47
C SER A 62 -12.60 -18.46 -9.82
N LEU A 63 -13.90 -18.65 -9.64
CA LEU A 63 -14.76 -17.73 -8.88
C LEU A 63 -14.26 -17.55 -7.44
N LYS A 64 -13.98 -18.65 -6.72
CA LYS A 64 -13.48 -18.60 -5.35
C LYS A 64 -12.08 -17.94 -5.27
N LEU A 65 -11.22 -18.20 -6.25
CA LEU A 65 -9.92 -17.55 -6.36
C LEU A 65 -10.08 -16.04 -6.56
N THR A 66 -10.94 -15.60 -7.47
CA THR A 66 -11.23 -14.19 -7.73
C THR A 66 -11.77 -13.49 -6.48
N GLN A 67 -12.69 -14.10 -5.75
CA GLN A 67 -13.21 -13.54 -4.49
C GLN A 67 -12.09 -13.37 -3.45
N THR A 68 -11.26 -14.40 -3.27
CA THR A 68 -10.12 -14.34 -2.32
C THR A 68 -9.13 -13.27 -2.73
N PHE A 69 -8.80 -13.20 -4.02
CA PHE A 69 -7.92 -12.19 -4.60
C PHE A 69 -8.45 -10.77 -4.35
N ASN A 70 -9.72 -10.52 -4.64
CA ASN A 70 -10.34 -9.21 -4.46
C ASN A 70 -10.30 -8.76 -2.99
N SER A 71 -10.58 -9.66 -2.05
CA SER A 71 -10.46 -9.38 -0.62
C SER A 71 -9.02 -9.06 -0.20
N VAL A 72 -8.02 -9.82 -0.68
CA VAL A 72 -6.60 -9.52 -0.40
C VAL A 72 -6.18 -8.17 -0.97
N VAL A 73 -6.55 -7.87 -2.22
CA VAL A 73 -6.26 -6.58 -2.86
C VAL A 73 -6.89 -5.45 -2.06
N LEU A 74 -8.12 -5.62 -1.58
CA LEU A 74 -8.81 -4.64 -0.76
C LEU A 74 -8.05 -4.37 0.55
N ASP A 75 -7.58 -5.42 1.24
CA ASP A 75 -6.78 -5.29 2.47
C ASP A 75 -5.47 -4.52 2.21
N PHE A 76 -4.75 -4.85 1.13
CA PHE A 76 -3.53 -4.14 0.74
C PHE A 76 -3.80 -2.67 0.39
N CYS A 77 -4.88 -2.38 -0.33
CA CYS A 77 -5.28 -1.00 -0.65
C CYS A 77 -5.65 -0.21 0.61
N ASN A 78 -6.38 -0.85 1.53
CA ASN A 78 -6.82 -0.25 2.78
C ASN A 78 -5.67 0.01 3.75
N ALA A 79 -4.68 -0.89 3.79
CA ALA A 79 -3.46 -0.74 4.55
C ALA A 79 -2.59 0.37 3.97
N LEU A 80 -2.09 0.18 2.74
CA LEU A 80 -1.00 0.99 2.20
C LEU A 80 -1.45 2.40 1.82
N TRP A 81 -2.67 2.57 1.28
CA TRP A 81 -3.08 3.85 0.68
C TRP A 81 -4.29 4.51 1.34
N ARG A 82 -5.39 3.77 1.51
CA ARG A 82 -6.68 4.37 1.89
C ARG A 82 -6.74 4.71 3.39
N ASN A 83 -5.89 4.12 4.22
CA ASN A 83 -5.93 4.22 5.69
C ASN A 83 -7.25 3.69 6.28
N MET A 84 -7.74 2.56 5.76
CA MET A 84 -9.08 2.03 6.06
C MET A 84 -9.02 0.58 6.57
N ILE A 85 -7.83 0.09 6.92
CA ILE A 85 -7.60 -1.32 7.21
C ILE A 85 -8.47 -1.85 8.35
N PHE A 86 -8.70 -1.05 9.40
CA PHE A 86 -9.55 -1.39 10.54
C PHE A 86 -10.98 -0.84 10.45
N LYS A 87 -11.39 -0.33 9.27
CA LYS A 87 -12.76 0.16 9.12
C LYS A 87 -13.66 -1.05 8.86
N LYS A 88 -14.66 -1.22 9.72
CA LYS A 88 -15.67 -2.27 9.59
C LYS A 88 -16.24 -2.26 8.17
N THR A 89 -16.05 -3.35 7.44
CA THR A 89 -16.62 -3.52 6.11
C THR A 89 -18.15 -3.48 6.26
N SER A 90 -18.83 -2.69 5.43
CA SER A 90 -20.30 -2.66 5.43
C SER A 90 -20.84 -4.07 5.22
N LYS A 91 -21.97 -4.43 5.85
CA LYS A 91 -22.67 -5.70 5.61
C LYS A 91 -22.99 -5.94 4.12
N ASN A 92 -23.00 -4.88 3.30
CA ASN A 92 -23.25 -4.91 1.86
C ASN A 92 -21.96 -4.79 1.02
N SER A 93 -20.77 -4.90 1.63
CA SER A 93 -19.53 -4.90 0.85
C SER A 93 -19.40 -6.23 0.11
N GLU A 94 -19.20 -6.14 -1.20
CA GLU A 94 -19.05 -7.29 -2.09
C GLU A 94 -17.85 -8.20 -1.69
N TYR A 95 -16.87 -7.66 -0.94
CA TYR A 95 -15.69 -8.38 -0.49
C TYR A 95 -15.33 -7.99 0.96
N PRO A 96 -15.41 -8.92 1.94
CA PRO A 96 -15.00 -8.64 3.31
C PRO A 96 -13.47 -8.52 3.42
N THR A 97 -12.99 -7.69 4.35
CA THR A 97 -11.58 -7.71 4.79
C THR A 97 -11.28 -9.05 5.46
N LEU A 98 -10.10 -9.63 5.23
CA LEU A 98 -9.83 -11.01 5.65
C LEU A 98 -9.21 -11.11 7.05
N ALA A 99 -8.48 -10.07 7.47
CA ALA A 99 -7.68 -10.12 8.70
C ALA A 99 -7.93 -8.96 9.68
N PHE A 100 -8.77 -7.99 9.30
CA PHE A 100 -8.82 -6.71 9.99
C PHE A 100 -10.22 -6.30 10.47
N ASP A 101 -11.14 -7.26 10.58
CA ASP A 101 -12.44 -7.06 11.24
C ASP A 101 -12.28 -7.17 12.78
N LEU A 102 -11.45 -6.28 13.33
CA LEU A 102 -11.30 -6.12 14.78
C LEU A 102 -12.38 -5.15 15.29
N PRO A 103 -13.10 -5.50 16.37
CA PRO A 103 -13.98 -4.56 17.07
C PRO A 103 -13.24 -3.29 17.48
N ARG A 104 -13.95 -2.15 17.44
CA ARG A 104 -13.35 -0.84 17.74
C ARG A 104 -12.91 -0.77 19.20
N GLU A 105 -13.64 -1.46 20.07
CA GLU A 105 -13.40 -1.58 21.50
C GLU A 105 -12.04 -2.24 21.77
N GLU A 106 -11.73 -3.33 21.05
CA GLU A 106 -10.44 -4.02 21.16
C GLU A 106 -9.28 -3.14 20.68
N LEU A 107 -9.47 -2.41 19.58
CA LEU A 107 -8.46 -1.46 19.08
C LEU A 107 -8.21 -0.29 20.05
N GLN A 108 -9.23 0.13 20.81
CA GLN A 108 -9.08 1.18 21.82
C GLN A 108 -8.26 0.70 23.03
N MET A 109 -8.32 -0.58 23.38
CA MET A 109 -7.50 -1.16 24.45
C MET A 109 -6.00 -1.16 24.13
N CYS A 110 -5.62 -1.20 22.86
CA CYS A 110 -4.22 -1.24 22.45
C CYS A 110 -3.46 0.09 22.68
N ALA A 111 -4.12 1.16 23.16
CA ALA A 111 -3.54 2.50 23.33
C ALA A 111 -2.88 3.10 22.07
N ILE A 112 -3.20 2.57 20.88
CA ILE A 112 -2.64 3.03 19.61
C ILE A 112 -3.44 4.23 19.11
N THR A 113 -2.80 5.40 19.04
CA THR A 113 -3.41 6.58 18.39
C THR A 113 -3.49 6.36 16.89
N GLN A 114 -4.70 6.51 16.32
CA GLN A 114 -5.01 6.40 14.89
C GLN A 114 -4.48 5.10 14.24
N PRO A 115 -4.93 3.91 14.68
CA PRO A 115 -4.38 2.62 14.24
C PRO A 115 -4.46 2.43 12.72
N HIS A 116 -5.51 2.95 12.09
CA HIS A 116 -5.73 2.90 10.64
C HIS A 116 -4.65 3.61 9.80
N LYS A 117 -3.83 4.49 10.39
CA LYS A 117 -2.72 5.17 9.69
C LYS A 117 -1.38 4.45 9.86
N ARG A 118 -1.28 3.45 10.73
CA ARG A 118 0.01 2.81 11.08
C ARG A 118 0.56 1.89 9.99
N LEU A 119 -0.27 1.49 9.04
CA LEU A 119 0.10 0.60 7.94
C LEU A 119 0.08 1.28 6.58
N ASN A 120 -0.02 2.62 6.53
CA ASN A 120 0.08 3.35 5.28
C ASN A 120 1.53 3.43 4.80
N LEU A 121 1.74 3.75 3.52
CA LEU A 121 3.07 3.80 2.89
C LEU A 121 4.14 4.56 3.70
N VAL A 122 3.71 5.58 4.44
CA VAL A 122 4.59 6.48 5.19
C VAL A 122 4.98 5.88 6.54
N HIS A 123 4.01 5.31 7.24
CA HIS A 123 4.17 4.84 8.62
C HIS A 123 4.34 3.32 8.72
N HIS A 124 4.24 2.61 7.60
CA HIS A 124 4.35 1.16 7.56
C HIS A 124 5.68 0.73 8.20
N PRO A 125 5.69 -0.22 9.16
CA PRO A 125 6.92 -0.63 9.84
C PRO A 125 8.03 -1.07 8.89
N ALA A 126 7.68 -1.79 7.82
CA ALA A 126 8.61 -2.16 6.75
C ALA A 126 9.16 -0.99 5.90
N LEU A 127 8.46 0.13 5.79
CA LEU A 127 8.82 1.24 4.91
C LEU A 127 9.39 2.45 5.66
N VAL A 128 9.28 2.49 6.99
CA VAL A 128 9.68 3.66 7.79
C VAL A 128 11.13 4.10 7.55
N GLY A 129 12.06 3.16 7.33
CA GLY A 129 13.44 3.47 6.99
C GLY A 129 13.56 4.20 5.65
N LEU A 130 12.85 3.74 4.63
CA LEU A 130 12.77 4.39 3.31
C LEU A 130 12.07 5.75 3.40
N THR A 131 11.01 5.85 4.22
CA THR A 131 10.34 7.13 4.48
C THR A 131 11.31 8.15 5.08
N LEU A 132 12.09 7.74 6.09
CA LEU A 132 13.07 8.62 6.74
C LEU A 132 14.19 9.04 5.78
N GLN A 133 14.68 8.12 4.96
CA GLN A 133 15.65 8.42 3.91
C GLN A 133 15.09 9.44 2.91
N PHE A 134 13.89 9.20 2.39
CA PHE A 134 13.20 10.13 1.49
C PHE A 134 13.08 11.53 2.10
N LEU A 135 12.60 11.61 3.35
CA LEU A 135 12.48 12.87 4.07
C LEU A 135 13.84 13.59 4.23
N THR A 136 14.91 12.85 4.47
CA THR A 136 16.25 13.43 4.66
C THR A 136 16.82 13.99 3.35
N GLU A 137 16.59 13.29 2.24
CA GLU A 137 17.13 13.64 0.93
C GLU A 137 16.30 14.71 0.20
N HIS A 138 14.97 14.68 0.35
CA HIS A 138 14.03 15.44 -0.47
C HIS A 138 13.24 16.51 0.29
N VAL A 139 13.31 16.52 1.63
CA VAL A 139 12.60 17.52 2.45
C VAL A 139 13.61 18.34 3.23
N ARG A 140 13.67 19.64 2.94
CA ARG A 140 14.39 20.58 3.80
C ARG A 140 13.45 21.08 4.87
N TRP A 141 13.77 20.69 6.10
CA TRP A 141 13.21 21.33 7.28
C TRP A 141 13.96 22.63 7.50
N ASP A 142 13.57 23.71 6.81
CA ASP A 142 14.13 25.02 7.11
C ASP A 142 13.91 25.31 8.61
N SER A 143 15.00 25.66 9.27
CA SER A 143 15.15 25.66 10.71
C SER A 143 14.08 26.52 11.35
N LEU A 144 13.12 25.91 12.07
CA LEU A 144 12.34 26.50 13.19
C LEU A 144 12.15 28.04 13.18
N THR A 145 11.88 28.67 12.03
CA THR A 145 11.61 30.10 12.03
C THR A 145 10.19 30.21 12.52
N GLN A 146 10.07 30.53 13.81
CA GLN A 146 8.83 30.96 14.42
C GLN A 146 8.26 32.06 13.53
N THR A 147 7.27 31.72 12.71
CA THR A 147 6.35 32.72 12.23
C THR A 147 5.66 33.32 13.46
N PRO A 148 5.27 34.61 13.44
CA PRO A 148 4.58 35.23 14.58
C PRO A 148 3.29 34.49 15.02
N MET A 149 2.82 33.51 14.24
CA MET A 149 1.66 32.65 14.50
C MET A 149 1.99 31.17 14.79
N GLY A 150 3.26 30.77 14.96
CA GLY A 150 3.63 29.42 15.42
C GLY A 150 3.45 28.28 14.41
N GLN A 151 3.32 28.56 13.12
CA GLN A 151 3.20 27.51 12.09
C GLN A 151 4.59 27.05 11.61
N LYS A 152 4.84 25.73 11.71
CA LYS A 152 6.04 25.04 11.20
C LYS A 152 5.99 24.98 9.67
N LYS A 153 6.99 25.54 9.00
CA LYS A 153 7.12 25.54 7.54
C LYS A 153 7.91 24.32 7.06
N VAL A 154 7.48 23.70 5.96
CA VAL A 154 8.15 22.56 5.32
C VAL A 154 8.36 22.91 3.85
N SER A 155 9.60 22.85 3.37
CA SER A 155 9.91 23.07 1.96
C SER A 155 10.43 21.77 1.36
N ILE A 156 9.70 21.26 0.36
CA ILE A 156 10.11 20.06 -0.38
C ILE A 156 11.09 20.49 -1.46
N VAL A 157 12.30 19.96 -1.43
CA VAL A 157 13.30 20.18 -2.47
C VAL A 157 13.08 19.15 -3.55
N THR A 158 12.06 19.37 -4.37
CA THR A 158 11.88 18.66 -5.64
C THR A 158 11.86 19.69 -6.76
N GLN A 159 12.24 19.28 -7.98
CA GLN A 159 12.34 20.18 -9.13
C GLN A 159 11.01 20.85 -9.54
N ASP A 160 9.89 20.48 -8.92
CA ASP A 160 8.52 20.99 -9.13
C ASP A 160 7.96 21.80 -7.93
N ALA A 161 8.83 22.50 -7.18
CA ALA A 161 8.57 23.06 -5.84
C ALA A 161 7.49 24.16 -5.69
N ASN A 162 6.89 24.68 -6.77
CA ASN A 162 6.19 25.98 -6.69
C ASN A 162 4.83 26.00 -5.94
N LYS A 163 4.38 24.95 -5.25
CA LYS A 163 3.08 24.95 -4.52
C LYS A 163 3.02 24.20 -3.18
N LEU A 164 4.13 23.74 -2.59
CA LEU A 164 4.09 22.90 -1.38
C LEU A 164 4.53 23.61 -0.07
N ASP A 165 4.88 24.90 -0.13
CA ASP A 165 5.56 25.64 0.96
C ASP A 165 4.70 26.03 2.18
N GLN A 166 3.47 25.52 2.34
CA GLN A 166 2.54 25.98 3.40
C GLN A 166 1.80 24.86 4.16
N LEU A 167 2.26 23.60 4.08
CA LEU A 167 1.59 22.49 4.76
C LEU A 167 2.32 22.05 6.02
N SER A 168 1.53 21.70 7.05
CA SER A 168 2.08 21.08 8.25
C SER A 168 2.68 19.70 7.92
N PRO A 169 3.67 19.21 8.70
CA PRO A 169 4.33 17.92 8.45
C PRO A 169 3.36 16.72 8.39
N SER A 170 2.19 16.82 9.02
CA SER A 170 1.15 15.79 8.98
C SER A 170 0.17 15.95 7.81
N ALA A 171 0.03 17.17 7.26
CA ALA A 171 -0.82 17.45 6.11
C ALA A 171 -0.11 17.15 4.78
N ILE A 172 1.22 17.23 4.73
CA ILE A 172 2.01 16.99 3.51
C ILE A 172 1.79 15.57 2.95
N TRP A 173 1.58 14.59 3.81
CA TRP A 173 1.30 13.21 3.44
C TRP A 173 -0.13 12.98 2.94
N GLN A 174 -1.01 13.96 3.06
CA GLN A 174 -2.35 13.90 2.44
C GLN A 174 -2.33 14.42 1.01
N GLU A 175 -1.31 15.17 0.62
CA GLU A 175 -1.17 15.69 -0.74
C GLU A 175 -0.86 14.58 -1.73
N THR A 176 -1.71 14.45 -2.74
CA THR A 176 -1.56 13.47 -3.82
C THR A 176 -0.20 13.63 -4.51
N ARG A 177 0.25 14.86 -4.76
CA ARG A 177 1.55 15.15 -5.39
C ARG A 177 2.72 14.63 -4.55
N PHE A 178 2.66 14.80 -3.23
CA PHE A 178 3.73 14.32 -2.36
C PHE A 178 3.80 12.80 -2.34
N LYS A 179 2.64 12.12 -2.31
CA LYS A 179 2.59 10.67 -2.44
C LYS A 179 3.12 10.19 -3.79
N GLN A 180 2.85 10.90 -4.89
CA GLN A 180 3.38 10.55 -6.21
C GLN A 180 4.91 10.64 -6.25
N VAL A 181 5.50 11.71 -5.70
CA VAL A 181 6.96 11.83 -5.57
C VAL A 181 7.52 10.70 -4.70
N TYR A 182 6.86 10.39 -3.58
CA TYR A 182 7.31 9.29 -2.71
C TYR A 182 7.21 7.92 -3.40
N LEU A 183 6.17 7.66 -4.20
CA LEU A 183 6.07 6.45 -5.02
C LEU A 183 7.20 6.34 -6.06
N GLN A 184 7.61 7.47 -6.64
CA GLN A 184 8.76 7.51 -7.56
C GLN A 184 10.07 7.20 -6.82
N PHE A 185 10.27 7.77 -5.63
CA PHE A 185 11.39 7.41 -4.77
C PHE A 185 11.40 5.92 -4.42
N LEU A 186 10.26 5.36 -4.03
CA LEU A 186 10.13 3.92 -3.76
C LEU A 186 10.51 3.07 -4.98
N THR A 187 10.14 3.50 -6.18
CA THR A 187 10.51 2.83 -7.43
C THR A 187 12.03 2.83 -7.64
N GLN A 188 12.68 3.96 -7.40
CA GLN A 188 14.16 4.09 -7.49
C GLN A 188 14.89 3.23 -6.46
N ASN A 189 14.24 2.92 -5.33
CA ASN A 189 14.79 2.10 -4.25
C ASN A 189 14.29 0.64 -4.29
N HIS A 190 14.09 0.10 -5.49
CA HIS A 190 13.70 -1.30 -5.73
C HIS A 190 12.35 -1.73 -5.14
N GLN A 191 11.45 -0.78 -4.85
CA GLN A 191 10.08 -1.04 -4.38
C GLN A 191 9.03 -0.75 -5.46
N SER A 192 9.37 -0.95 -6.73
CA SER A 192 8.49 -0.66 -7.88
C SER A 192 7.14 -1.40 -7.82
N GLY A 193 7.12 -2.61 -7.25
CA GLY A 193 5.90 -3.40 -7.11
C GLY A 193 4.79 -2.68 -6.35
N ILE A 194 5.16 -1.90 -5.33
CA ILE A 194 4.20 -1.07 -4.58
C ILE A 194 3.58 -0.02 -5.50
N CYS A 195 4.39 0.64 -6.34
CA CYS A 195 3.92 1.66 -7.26
C CYS A 195 2.97 1.08 -8.31
N ASP A 196 3.35 -0.04 -8.92
CA ASP A 196 2.55 -0.74 -9.93
C ASP A 196 1.20 -1.17 -9.34
N PHE A 197 1.20 -1.70 -8.12
CA PHE A 197 -0.01 -2.08 -7.41
C PHE A 197 -0.93 -0.88 -7.15
N ILE A 198 -0.42 0.23 -6.61
CA ILE A 198 -1.24 1.41 -6.33
C ILE A 198 -1.87 1.96 -7.61
N ARG A 199 -1.10 2.08 -8.70
CA ARG A 199 -1.62 2.51 -10.01
C ARG A 199 -2.71 1.56 -10.53
N THR A 200 -2.51 0.27 -10.34
CA THR A 200 -3.40 -0.79 -10.86
C THR A 200 -4.74 -0.89 -10.14
N PHE A 201 -4.79 -0.63 -8.83
CA PHE A 201 -5.97 -0.92 -8.00
C PHE A 201 -6.59 0.28 -7.29
N VAL A 202 -5.88 1.41 -7.18
CA VAL A 202 -6.38 2.59 -6.46
C VAL A 202 -6.91 3.66 -7.42
N HIS A 203 -6.56 3.61 -8.70
CA HIS A 203 -6.98 4.60 -9.73
C HIS A 203 -6.73 6.05 -9.28
N THR A 204 -5.49 6.34 -8.87
CA THR A 204 -5.08 7.69 -8.52
C THR A 204 -4.82 8.49 -9.80
N ASN A 205 -5.75 9.39 -10.16
CA ASN A 205 -5.56 10.43 -11.19
C ASN A 205 -4.55 11.48 -10.73
#